data_AF-A0A2V2U770-F1
#
_entry.id   AF-A0A2V2U770-F1
#
_cell.length_a   1.000
_cell.length_b   1.000
_cell.length_c   1.000
_cell.angle_alpha   90.00
_cell.angle_beta   90.00
_cell.angle_gamma   90.00
#
_symmetry.space_group_name_H-M   'P 1'
#
loop_
_entity.id
_entity.type
_entity.pdbx_description
1 polymer ?
#
loop_
_entity_poly.entity_id
_entity_poly.type
_entity_poly.pdbx_seq_one_letter_code
_entity_poly.pdbx_strand_id
1 'polypeptide(L)'
;MVTNDRHDVAKKIIEQEINAVLMTPTRVKESGCVACHILFTLVNRMEISEAAASDQLSEILFQDQNLNEIFIDVVEKIHMKQRMMGVSFSFKSRDSKNRYINSQMKDGLYELDVDLVNYGKDIVMRKLLITYLSLQLAQSVGVDHHAGKEELYYYMRTKDHETHSMLTEFMDHFYEKVCKDKDEADPNL
;
A
#
# COMPACT_ATOMS: atom_id res chain seq x y z
N MET A 1 20.54 16.02 -19.12
CA MET A 1 21.11 14.79 -19.72
C MET A 1 21.30 13.64 -18.72
N VAL A 2 21.40 13.87 -17.41
CA VAL A 2 21.63 12.80 -16.40
C VAL A 2 20.34 12.03 -15.98
N THR A 3 19.16 12.65 -16.13
CA THR A 3 17.88 12.08 -15.68
C THR A 3 17.36 10.94 -16.56
N ASN A 4 17.53 11.01 -17.88
CA ASN A 4 17.12 9.95 -18.80
C ASN A 4 17.89 8.65 -18.59
N ASP A 5 19.20 8.74 -18.33
CA ASP A 5 20.06 7.56 -18.14
C ASP A 5 19.65 6.76 -16.90
N ARG A 6 19.35 7.45 -15.79
CA ARG A 6 18.91 6.80 -14.55
C ARG A 6 17.52 6.17 -14.65
N HIS A 7 16.63 6.80 -15.41
CA HIS A 7 15.30 6.27 -15.71
C HIS A 7 15.38 5.01 -16.60
N ASP A 8 16.19 5.05 -17.66
CA ASP A 8 16.38 3.93 -18.58
C ASP A 8 17.04 2.73 -17.89
N VAL A 9 18.00 2.98 -16.99
CA VAL A 9 18.61 1.94 -16.14
C VAL A 9 17.57 1.29 -15.24
N ALA A 10 16.75 2.08 -14.54
CA ALA A 10 15.69 1.56 -13.68
C ALA A 10 14.68 0.72 -14.46
N LYS A 11 14.24 1.21 -15.62
CA LYS A 11 13.32 0.49 -16.51
C LYS A 11 13.90 -0.88 -16.89
N LYS A 12 15.17 -0.91 -17.31
CA LYS A 12 15.86 -2.16 -17.66
C LYS A 12 15.96 -3.13 -16.48
N ILE A 13 16.21 -2.64 -15.26
CA ILE A 13 16.23 -3.47 -14.06
C ILE A 13 14.85 -4.09 -13.81
N ILE A 14 13.79 -3.28 -13.90
CA ILE A 14 12.40 -3.72 -13.71
C ILE A 14 12.02 -4.78 -14.73
N GLU A 15 12.25 -4.52 -16.02
CA GLU A 15 11.98 -5.48 -17.10
C GLU A 15 12.72 -6.81 -16.91
N GLN A 16 14.00 -6.74 -16.55
CA GLN A 16 14.80 -7.93 -16.29
C GLN A 16 14.25 -8.75 -15.13
N GLU A 17 13.90 -8.10 -14.02
CA GLU A 17 13.44 -8.82 -12.84
C GLU A 17 12.02 -9.37 -13.02
N ILE A 18 11.13 -8.64 -13.70
CA ILE A 18 9.80 -9.15 -14.09
C ILE A 18 9.94 -10.42 -14.94
N ASN A 19 10.79 -10.40 -15.97
CA ASN A 19 11.02 -11.56 -16.83
C ASN A 19 11.65 -12.73 -16.06
N ALA A 20 12.59 -12.44 -15.17
CA ALA A 20 13.19 -13.44 -14.31
C ALA A 20 12.18 -14.12 -13.38
N VAL A 21 11.28 -13.35 -12.76
CA VAL A 21 10.21 -13.87 -11.90
C VAL A 21 9.19 -14.69 -12.72
N LEU A 22 8.88 -14.27 -13.96
CA LEU A 22 8.00 -15.02 -14.86
C LEU A 22 8.57 -16.40 -15.22
N MET A 23 9.86 -16.46 -15.52
CA MET A 23 10.56 -17.71 -15.88
C MET A 23 10.78 -18.60 -14.67
N THR A 24 10.98 -18.02 -13.48
CA THR A 24 11.26 -18.76 -12.26
C THR A 24 10.52 -18.14 -11.07
N PRO A 25 9.22 -18.47 -10.89
CA PRO A 25 8.40 -17.90 -9.80
C PRO A 25 8.94 -18.17 -8.40
N THR A 26 9.71 -19.25 -8.21
CA THR A 26 10.36 -19.61 -6.94
C THR A 26 11.47 -18.62 -6.52
N ARG A 27 11.88 -17.69 -7.39
CA ARG A 27 12.76 -16.56 -7.01
C ARG A 27 12.12 -15.67 -5.94
N VAL A 28 10.78 -15.59 -5.93
CA VAL A 28 10.04 -14.93 -4.86
C VAL A 28 9.67 -15.99 -3.83
N LYS A 29 10.14 -15.80 -2.58
CA LYS A 29 9.79 -16.67 -1.44
C LYS A 29 8.27 -16.88 -1.38
N GLU A 30 7.83 -18.04 -0.91
CA GLU A 30 6.40 -18.42 -0.89
C GLU A 30 5.51 -17.41 -0.13
N SER A 31 6.02 -16.82 0.96
CA SER A 31 5.38 -15.74 1.70
C SER A 31 5.75 -14.33 1.22
N GLY A 32 6.64 -14.20 0.23
CA GLY A 32 7.17 -12.92 -0.26
C GLY A 32 6.28 -12.28 -1.32
N CYS A 33 6.23 -10.95 -1.37
CA CYS A 33 5.47 -10.23 -2.40
C CYS A 33 6.29 -10.00 -3.68
N VAL A 34 5.72 -10.29 -4.85
CA VAL A 34 6.34 -10.02 -6.17
C VAL A 34 6.66 -8.54 -6.35
N ALA A 35 5.71 -7.64 -6.04
CA ALA A 35 5.92 -6.21 -6.15
C ALA A 35 7.05 -5.74 -5.22
N CYS A 36 7.07 -6.20 -3.96
CA CYS A 36 8.16 -5.90 -3.02
C CYS A 36 9.50 -6.47 -3.50
N HIS A 37 9.52 -7.66 -4.09
CA HIS A 37 10.74 -8.25 -4.65
C HIS A 37 11.34 -7.39 -5.76
N ILE A 38 10.52 -6.90 -6.68
CA ILE A 38 10.94 -5.99 -7.76
C ILE A 38 11.39 -4.64 -7.18
N LEU A 39 10.62 -4.08 -6.24
CA LEU A 39 10.95 -2.83 -5.55
C LEU A 39 12.31 -2.92 -4.83
N PHE A 40 12.52 -3.96 -4.01
CA PHE A 40 13.78 -4.13 -3.28
C PHE A 40 14.94 -4.48 -4.21
N THR A 41 14.69 -5.11 -5.36
CA THR A 41 15.72 -5.25 -6.40
C THR A 41 16.16 -3.89 -6.93
N LEU A 42 15.22 -2.95 -7.12
CA LEU A 42 15.51 -1.59 -7.53
C LEU A 42 16.29 -0.82 -6.45
N VAL A 43 15.84 -0.87 -5.20
CA VAL A 43 16.53 -0.31 -4.01
C VAL A 43 17.99 -0.77 -3.98
N ASN A 44 18.21 -2.09 -4.07
CA ASN A 44 19.55 -2.67 -3.94
C ASN A 44 20.46 -2.37 -5.13
N ARG A 45 19.92 -2.37 -6.36
CA ARG A 45 20.72 -2.17 -7.57
C ARG A 45 21.01 -0.70 -7.88
N MET A 46 20.16 0.21 -7.40
CA MET A 46 20.32 1.64 -7.63
C MET A 46 20.84 2.41 -6.42
N GLU A 47 20.95 1.74 -5.27
CA GLU A 47 21.41 2.32 -4.00
C GLU A 47 20.58 3.56 -3.60
N ILE A 48 19.26 3.43 -3.73
CA ILE A 48 18.27 4.48 -3.41
C ILE A 48 17.37 4.04 -2.26
N SER A 49 16.69 4.99 -1.62
CA SER A 49 15.70 4.67 -0.57
C SER A 49 14.50 3.92 -1.13
N GLU A 50 13.78 3.20 -0.27
CA GLU A 50 12.54 2.51 -0.65
C GLU A 50 11.49 3.47 -1.20
N ALA A 51 11.34 4.66 -0.60
CA ALA A 51 10.43 5.69 -1.08
C ALA A 51 10.80 6.15 -2.51
N ALA A 52 12.07 6.46 -2.76
CA ALA A 52 12.54 6.86 -4.08
C ALA A 52 12.38 5.74 -5.13
N ALA A 53 12.64 4.49 -4.73
CA ALA A 53 12.43 3.33 -5.59
C ALA A 53 10.95 3.12 -5.90
N SER A 54 10.06 3.36 -4.93
CA SER A 54 8.61 3.25 -5.10
C SER A 54 8.11 4.28 -6.10
N ASP A 55 8.50 5.54 -5.92
CA ASP A 55 8.15 6.63 -6.83
C ASP A 55 8.63 6.33 -8.25
N GLN A 56 9.88 5.88 -8.39
CA GLN A 56 10.48 5.56 -9.68
C GLN A 56 9.82 4.35 -10.37
N LEU A 57 9.49 3.29 -9.62
CA LEU A 57 8.76 2.14 -10.14
C LEU A 57 7.37 2.58 -10.63
N SER A 58 6.64 3.37 -9.84
CA SER A 58 5.32 3.89 -10.21
C SER A 58 5.38 4.77 -11.46
N GLU A 59 6.36 5.66 -11.57
CA GLU A 59 6.53 6.53 -12.73
C GLU A 59 6.80 5.71 -14.01
N ILE A 60 7.72 4.74 -13.95
CA ILE A 60 8.07 3.91 -15.12
C ILE A 60 6.87 3.08 -15.59
N LEU A 61 6.13 2.46 -14.67
CA LEU A 61 4.93 1.68 -15.02
C LEU A 61 3.82 2.60 -15.56
N PHE A 62 3.69 3.82 -15.05
CA PHE A 62 2.74 4.79 -15.59
C PHE A 62 3.08 5.19 -17.03
N GLN A 63 4.36 5.41 -17.34
CA GLN A 63 4.82 5.82 -18.67
C GLN A 63 4.84 4.66 -19.69
N ASP A 64 5.14 3.44 -19.27
CA ASP A 64 5.16 2.24 -20.13
C ASP A 64 3.98 1.31 -19.80
N GLN A 65 2.88 1.50 -20.54
CA GLN A 65 1.64 0.75 -20.34
C GLN A 65 1.80 -0.75 -20.59
N ASN A 66 2.66 -1.15 -21.55
CA ASN A 66 2.90 -2.57 -21.82
C ASN A 66 3.65 -3.23 -20.67
N LEU A 67 4.68 -2.55 -20.13
CA LEU A 67 5.38 -3.04 -18.94
C LEU A 67 4.46 -3.10 -17.72
N ASN A 68 3.56 -2.14 -17.56
CA ASN A 68 2.55 -2.13 -16.51
C ASN A 68 1.58 -3.31 -16.60
N GLU A 69 1.07 -3.61 -17.80
CA GLU A 69 0.22 -4.79 -18.03
C GLU A 69 0.96 -6.09 -17.65
N ILE A 70 2.21 -6.23 -18.10
CA ILE A 70 3.04 -7.39 -17.74
C ILE A 70 3.23 -7.47 -16.23
N PHE A 71 3.60 -6.36 -15.57
CA PHE A 71 3.78 -6.31 -14.12
C PHE A 71 2.52 -6.76 -13.37
N ILE A 72 1.35 -6.22 -13.74
CA ILE A 72 0.06 -6.59 -13.18
C ILE A 72 -0.23 -8.08 -13.36
N ASP A 73 0.09 -8.63 -14.53
CA ASP A 73 -0.13 -10.03 -14.85
C ASP A 73 0.80 -10.96 -14.07
N VAL A 74 2.07 -10.61 -13.86
CA VAL A 74 2.99 -11.41 -13.01
C VAL A 74 2.47 -11.45 -11.57
N VAL A 75 2.11 -10.29 -11.03
CA VAL A 75 1.60 -10.15 -9.66
C VAL A 75 0.33 -10.99 -9.49
N GLU A 76 -0.61 -10.90 -10.43
CA GLU A 76 -1.84 -11.69 -10.38
C GLU A 76 -1.56 -13.20 -10.53
N LYS A 77 -0.71 -13.58 -11.47
CA LYS A 77 -0.37 -14.99 -11.73
C LYS A 77 0.21 -15.64 -10.48
N ILE A 78 1.14 -15.00 -9.80
CA ILE A 78 1.82 -15.59 -8.64
C ILE A 78 0.92 -15.53 -7.41
N HIS A 79 0.39 -14.35 -7.06
CA HIS A 79 -0.36 -14.20 -5.81
C HIS A 79 -1.74 -14.82 -5.89
N MET A 80 -2.48 -14.51 -6.94
CA MET A 80 -3.90 -14.86 -7.01
C MET A 80 -4.12 -16.26 -7.58
N LYS A 81 -3.34 -16.65 -8.60
CA LYS A 81 -3.54 -17.94 -9.31
C LYS A 81 -2.69 -19.06 -8.73
N GLN A 82 -1.37 -18.88 -8.59
CA GLN A 82 -0.48 -19.94 -8.11
C GLN A 82 -0.62 -20.18 -6.60
N ARG A 83 -0.66 -19.11 -5.80
CA ARG A 83 -0.77 -19.19 -4.34
C ARG A 83 -2.21 -19.18 -3.82
N MET A 84 -3.18 -19.13 -4.74
CA MET A 84 -4.60 -19.20 -4.40
C MET A 84 -5.06 -18.12 -3.41
N MET A 85 -4.42 -16.95 -3.39
CA MET A 85 -4.88 -15.83 -2.57
C MET A 85 -6.20 -15.29 -3.11
N GLY A 86 -7.22 -15.21 -2.24
CA GLY A 86 -8.55 -14.74 -2.64
C GLY A 86 -9.17 -15.61 -3.74
N VAL A 87 -9.20 -16.94 -3.55
CA VAL A 87 -9.65 -17.96 -4.52
C VAL A 87 -10.88 -17.55 -5.33
N SER A 88 -11.94 -17.07 -4.69
CA SER A 88 -13.17 -16.67 -5.40
C SER A 88 -13.01 -15.39 -6.23
N PHE A 89 -12.10 -14.50 -5.84
CA PHE A 89 -11.74 -13.29 -6.58
C PHE A 89 -10.76 -13.61 -7.71
N SER A 90 -9.81 -14.54 -7.52
CA SER A 90 -8.76 -14.85 -8.49
C SER A 90 -9.30 -15.39 -9.82
N PHE A 91 -10.43 -16.11 -9.80
CA PHE A 91 -11.10 -16.64 -11.00
C PHE A 91 -11.94 -15.61 -11.78
N LYS A 92 -12.16 -14.41 -11.26
CA LYS A 92 -12.92 -13.36 -11.97
C LYS A 92 -12.11 -12.78 -13.14
N SER A 93 -12.80 -12.34 -14.20
CA SER A 93 -12.17 -11.54 -15.26
C SER A 93 -11.62 -10.23 -14.70
N ARG A 94 -10.62 -9.62 -15.37
CA ARG A 94 -10.05 -8.34 -14.96
C ARG A 94 -11.13 -7.26 -14.81
N ASP A 95 -12.07 -7.17 -15.76
CA ASP A 95 -13.19 -6.23 -15.68
C ASP A 95 -14.09 -6.46 -14.46
N SER A 96 -14.34 -7.73 -14.11
CA SER A 96 -15.14 -8.09 -12.94
C SER A 96 -14.42 -7.74 -11.64
N LYS A 97 -13.10 -7.97 -11.58
CA LYS A 97 -12.23 -7.53 -10.48
C LYS A 97 -12.26 -6.02 -10.33
N ASN A 98 -12.07 -5.29 -11.43
CA ASN A 98 -12.06 -3.82 -11.44
C ASN A 98 -13.40 -3.24 -10.99
N ARG A 99 -14.54 -3.80 -11.47
CA ARG A 99 -15.87 -3.38 -11.00
C ARG A 99 -16.08 -3.63 -9.52
N TYR A 100 -15.65 -4.80 -9.03
CA TYR A 100 -15.73 -5.11 -7.60
C TYR A 100 -14.88 -4.15 -6.77
N ILE A 101 -13.61 -3.93 -7.14
CA ILE A 101 -12.70 -2.98 -6.47
C ILE A 101 -13.31 -1.57 -6.46
N ASN A 102 -13.82 -1.10 -7.61
CA ASN A 102 -14.46 0.22 -7.70
C ASN A 102 -15.69 0.34 -6.79
N SER A 103 -16.51 -0.70 -6.70
CA SER A 103 -17.64 -0.71 -5.75
C SER A 103 -17.14 -0.60 -4.32
N GLN A 104 -16.22 -1.47 -3.91
CA GLN A 104 -15.69 -1.48 -2.54
C GLN A 104 -14.98 -0.16 -2.18
N MET A 105 -14.28 0.45 -3.13
CA MET A 105 -13.68 1.77 -2.94
C MET A 105 -14.75 2.85 -2.69
N LYS A 106 -15.82 2.87 -3.50
CA LYS A 106 -16.92 3.82 -3.31
C LYS A 106 -17.64 3.60 -1.98
N ASP A 107 -17.90 2.34 -1.63
CA ASP A 107 -18.56 1.97 -0.38
C ASP A 107 -17.72 2.41 0.82
N GLY A 108 -16.40 2.16 0.79
CA GLY A 108 -15.47 2.56 1.85
C GLY A 108 -15.35 4.08 2.00
N LEU A 109 -15.26 4.83 0.89
CA LEU A 109 -15.25 6.30 0.94
C LEU A 109 -16.57 6.87 1.46
N TYR A 110 -17.69 6.30 1.04
CA TYR A 110 -19.01 6.69 1.53
C TYR A 110 -19.15 6.44 3.04
N GLU A 111 -18.66 5.30 3.55
CA GLU A 111 -18.65 5.01 4.99
C GLU A 111 -17.82 6.05 5.77
N LEU A 112 -16.64 6.42 5.27
CA LEU A 112 -15.81 7.45 5.91
C LEU A 112 -16.50 8.83 5.90
N ASP A 113 -17.22 9.17 4.83
CA ASP A 113 -17.98 10.42 4.74
C ASP A 113 -19.16 10.44 5.71
N VAL A 114 -19.92 9.34 5.79
CA VAL A 114 -21.00 9.15 6.76
C VAL A 114 -20.46 9.27 8.19
N ASP A 115 -19.31 8.67 8.49
CA ASP A 115 -18.69 8.79 9.81
C ASP A 115 -18.23 10.21 10.10
N LEU A 116 -17.66 10.90 9.11
CA LEU A 116 -17.21 12.29 9.24
C LEU A 116 -18.39 13.20 9.60
N VAL A 117 -19.52 13.05 8.91
CA VAL A 117 -20.73 13.86 9.10
C VAL A 117 -21.38 13.56 10.47
N ASN A 118 -21.46 12.29 10.86
CA ASN A 118 -22.22 11.89 12.05
C ASN A 118 -21.40 11.89 13.35
N TYR A 119 -20.09 11.65 13.27
CA TYR A 119 -19.23 11.45 14.45
C TYR A 119 -17.99 12.35 14.46
N GLY A 120 -17.75 13.10 13.39
CA GLY A 120 -16.64 14.04 13.29
C GLY A 120 -15.30 13.40 12.91
N LYS A 121 -14.31 14.27 12.72
CA LYS A 121 -12.97 13.90 12.21
C LYS A 121 -12.22 12.89 13.08
N ASP A 122 -12.46 12.87 14.39
CA ASP A 122 -11.70 12.03 15.32
C ASP A 122 -12.00 10.55 15.14
N ILE A 123 -13.27 10.19 14.89
CA ILE A 123 -13.66 8.80 14.61
C ILE A 123 -13.06 8.33 13.28
N VAL A 124 -13.12 9.17 12.25
CA VAL A 124 -12.52 8.88 10.95
C VAL A 124 -11.02 8.67 11.08
N MET A 125 -10.32 9.58 11.76
CA MET A 125 -8.87 9.50 11.94
C MET A 125 -8.48 8.26 12.74
N ARG A 126 -9.21 7.95 13.82
CA ARG A 126 -8.98 6.73 14.60
C ARG A 126 -9.19 5.46 13.77
N LYS A 127 -10.22 5.40 12.93
CA LYS A 127 -10.49 4.28 12.02
C LYS A 127 -9.34 4.09 11.02
N LEU A 128 -8.85 5.18 10.43
CA LEU A 128 -7.71 5.15 9.52
C LEU A 128 -6.42 4.68 10.22
N LEU A 129 -6.14 5.21 11.41
CA LEU A 129 -4.97 4.83 12.22
C LEU A 129 -4.98 3.35 12.61
N ILE A 130 -6.10 2.85 13.13
CA ILE A 130 -6.22 1.43 13.52
C ILE A 130 -6.03 0.53 12.29
N THR A 131 -6.60 0.90 11.15
CA THR A 131 -6.46 0.14 9.89
C THR A 131 -5.00 0.11 9.43
N TYR A 132 -4.32 1.24 9.46
CA TYR A 132 -2.90 1.35 9.12
C TYR A 132 -2.01 0.52 10.06
N LEU A 133 -2.19 0.67 11.38
CA LEU A 133 -1.42 -0.08 12.39
C LEU A 133 -1.66 -1.59 12.26
N SER A 134 -2.91 -2.01 12.00
CA SER A 134 -3.23 -3.43 11.79
C SER A 134 -2.53 -4.00 10.56
N LEU A 135 -2.46 -3.21 9.48
CA LEU A 135 -1.74 -3.60 8.26
C LEU A 135 -0.24 -3.69 8.50
N GLN A 136 0.35 -2.69 9.16
CA GLN A 136 1.77 -2.68 9.49
C GLN A 136 2.13 -3.86 10.40
N LEU A 137 1.30 -4.18 11.39
CA LEU A 137 1.49 -5.32 12.27
C LEU A 137 1.43 -6.63 11.46
N ALA A 138 0.39 -6.82 10.65
CA ALA A 138 0.23 -8.00 9.80
C ALA A 138 1.47 -8.25 8.92
N GLN A 139 1.97 -7.19 8.28
CA GLN A 139 3.19 -7.24 7.46
C GLN A 139 4.43 -7.59 8.28
N SER A 140 4.60 -7.00 9.46
CA SER A 140 5.76 -7.22 10.32
C SER A 140 5.82 -8.63 10.92
N VAL A 141 4.67 -9.19 11.30
CA VAL A 141 4.55 -10.52 11.92
C VAL A 141 4.42 -11.63 10.88
N GLY A 142 4.03 -11.29 9.65
CA GLY A 142 3.83 -12.26 8.56
C GLY A 142 2.50 -13.00 8.65
N VAL A 143 1.44 -12.33 9.13
CA VAL A 143 0.08 -12.85 9.20
C VAL A 143 -0.83 -12.10 8.22
N ASP A 144 -2.02 -12.63 7.95
CA ASP A 144 -2.99 -11.90 7.15
C ASP A 144 -3.55 -10.67 7.89
N HIS A 145 -4.16 -9.74 7.15
CA HIS A 145 -4.64 -8.50 7.72
C HIS A 145 -5.75 -8.69 8.78
N HIS A 146 -6.56 -9.73 8.65
CA HIS A 146 -7.60 -10.04 9.64
C HIS A 146 -6.96 -10.45 10.97
N ALA A 147 -6.03 -11.41 10.93
CA ALA A 147 -5.27 -11.81 12.10
C ALA A 147 -4.49 -10.63 12.74
N GLY A 148 -3.83 -9.79 11.93
CA GLY A 148 -3.14 -8.60 12.43
C GLY A 148 -4.08 -7.60 13.11
N LYS A 149 -5.30 -7.43 12.61
CA LYS A 149 -6.33 -6.59 13.24
C LYS A 149 -6.80 -7.18 14.58
N GLU A 150 -7.00 -8.49 14.65
CA GLU A 150 -7.39 -9.18 15.91
C GLU A 150 -6.32 -9.07 16.99
N GLU A 151 -5.05 -9.30 16.64
CA GLU A 151 -3.92 -9.16 17.56
C GLU A 151 -3.77 -7.72 18.07
N LEU A 152 -3.92 -6.73 17.18
CA LEU A 152 -3.92 -5.33 17.58
C LEU A 152 -5.07 -5.02 18.55
N TYR A 153 -6.28 -5.50 18.29
CA TYR A 153 -7.41 -5.30 19.20
C TYR A 153 -7.20 -5.97 20.56
N TYR A 154 -6.64 -7.18 20.59
CA TYR A 154 -6.32 -7.85 21.84
C TYR A 154 -5.33 -7.01 22.65
N TYR A 155 -4.21 -6.58 22.03
CA TYR A 155 -3.22 -5.74 22.67
C TYR A 155 -3.82 -4.43 23.20
N MET A 156 -4.55 -3.69 22.35
CA MET A 156 -5.19 -2.44 22.73
C MET A 156 -6.17 -2.64 23.89
N ARG A 157 -6.96 -3.71 23.92
CA ARG A 157 -7.85 -3.98 25.06
C ARG A 157 -7.10 -4.25 26.37
N THR A 158 -5.96 -4.94 26.32
CA THR A 158 -5.13 -5.17 27.52
C THR A 158 -4.40 -3.91 27.99
N LYS A 159 -4.24 -2.92 27.09
CA LYS A 159 -3.50 -1.67 27.30
C LYS A 159 -4.34 -0.45 26.92
N ASP A 160 -5.63 -0.46 27.27
CA ASP A 160 -6.62 0.46 26.71
C ASP A 160 -6.27 1.93 26.94
N HIS A 161 -5.98 2.31 28.19
CA HIS A 161 -5.61 3.69 28.53
C HIS A 161 -4.31 4.13 27.82
N GLU A 162 -3.29 3.27 27.81
CA GLU A 162 -1.99 3.57 27.20
C GLU A 162 -2.13 3.77 25.68
N THR A 163 -2.73 2.81 25.00
CA THR A 163 -2.93 2.87 23.54
C THR A 163 -3.90 3.97 23.13
N HIS A 164 -4.91 4.26 23.93
CA HIS A 164 -5.79 5.41 23.70
C HIS A 164 -5.04 6.74 23.81
N SER A 165 -4.19 6.90 24.84
CA SER A 165 -3.37 8.10 25.01
C SER A 165 -2.44 8.30 23.81
N MET A 166 -1.73 7.25 23.40
CA MET A 166 -0.81 7.29 22.24
C MET A 166 -1.52 7.73 20.95
N LEU A 167 -2.70 7.18 20.67
CA LEU A 167 -3.48 7.56 19.49
C LEU A 167 -3.95 9.01 19.56
N THR A 168 -4.39 9.46 20.74
CA THR A 168 -4.89 10.82 20.94
C THR A 168 -3.77 11.85 20.79
N GLU A 169 -2.61 11.60 21.43
CA GLU A 169 -1.42 12.45 21.28
C GLU A 169 -0.98 12.59 19.82
N PHE A 170 -0.98 11.48 19.07
CA PHE A 170 -0.67 11.54 17.64
C PHE A 170 -1.70 12.37 16.87
N MET A 171 -3.00 12.17 17.13
CA MET A 171 -4.07 12.90 16.45
C MET A 171 -4.00 14.41 16.74
N ASP A 172 -3.75 14.80 17.98
CA ASP A 172 -3.63 16.20 18.38
C ASP A 172 -2.44 16.86 17.66
N HIS A 173 -1.29 16.21 17.64
CA HIS A 173 -0.11 16.72 16.92
C HIS A 173 -0.36 16.79 15.40
N PHE A 174 -1.03 15.79 14.83
CA PHE A 174 -1.39 15.80 13.41
C PHE A 174 -2.31 16.99 13.07
N TYR A 175 -3.34 17.22 13.87
CA TYR A 175 -4.23 18.36 13.66
C TYR A 175 -3.54 19.70 13.86
N GLU A 176 -2.65 19.82 14.86
CA GLU A 176 -1.88 21.03 15.07
C GLU A 176 -1.07 21.39 13.81
N LYS A 177 -0.40 20.41 13.19
CA LYS A 177 0.37 20.62 11.97
C LYS A 177 -0.52 20.99 10.78
N VAL A 178 -1.58 20.23 10.54
CA VAL A 178 -2.50 20.49 9.42
C VAL A 178 -3.21 21.85 9.56
N CYS A 179 -3.51 22.29 10.78
CA CYS A 179 -4.12 23.59 11.02
C CYS A 179 -3.10 24.74 10.89
N LYS A 180 -1.87 24.60 11.41
CA LYS A 180 -0.81 25.61 11.24
C LYS A 180 -0.45 25.83 9.78
N ASP A 181 -0.41 24.77 8.98
CA ASP A 181 -0.14 24.88 7.55
C ASP A 181 -1.25 25.63 6.79
N LYS A 182 -2.49 25.66 7.32
CA LYS A 182 -3.57 26.49 6.77
C LYS A 182 -3.42 27.98 7.11
N ASP A 183 -2.93 28.28 8.31
CA ASP A 183 -2.72 29.67 8.76
C ASP A 183 -1.48 30.31 8.11
N GLU A 184 -0.48 29.51 7.69
CA GLU A 184 0.69 29.98 6.94
C GLU A 184 0.45 30.06 5.42
N ALA A 185 -0.55 29.35 4.89
CA ALA A 185 -0.89 29.34 3.47
C ALA A 185 -1.73 30.56 3.02
N ASP A 186 -2.08 31.48 3.92
CA ASP A 186 -2.80 32.69 3.56
C ASP A 186 -2.30 33.96 4.26
N PRO A 187 -1.33 34.67 3.64
CA PRO A 187 -1.04 36.05 3.99
C PRO A 187 -1.83 37.08 3.16
N ASN A 188 -2.75 36.68 2.25
CA ASN A 188 -3.46 37.61 1.34
C ASN A 188 -4.81 37.09 0.79
N LEU A 189 -5.76 36.75 1.66
CA LEU A 189 -7.19 37.02 1.48
C LEU A 189 -7.67 38.01 2.53
#